data_AF-A0A6P7G7K6-F1
#
_entry.id   AF-A0A6P7G7K6-F1
#
_cell.length_a   1.000
_cell.length_b   1.000
_cell.length_c   1.000
_cell.angle_alpha   90.00
_cell.angle_beta   90.00
_cell.angle_gamma   90.00
#
_symmetry.space_group_name_H-M   'P 1'
#
loop_
_entity.id
_entity.type
_entity.pdbx_description
1 polymer ?
#
loop_
_entity_poly.entity_id
_entity_poly.type
_entity_poly.pdbx_seq_one_letter_code
_entity_poly.pdbx_strand_id
1 'polypeptide(L)'
;MEIEAVEPPLNLRRQYLTDKYIARTISRDQVFLKDIHNLAVLDLTKSYWFKKKSPLVAESYRNLSKFQKVLYKGHIPPVYTEKPQVLFSTKIKTEFLSDVQGPMFNVEIQKRWPNYYYLFTDGSKKGNNTACAVYQQYSGQQ
;
A
#
# COMPACT_ATOMS: atom_id res chain seq x y z
N MET A 1 14.29 0.44 -20.05
CA MET A 1 15.13 -0.43 -19.21
C MET A 1 15.73 0.49 -18.15
N GLU A 2 15.05 0.64 -17.00
CA GLU A 2 15.54 1.49 -15.90
C GLU A 2 16.16 0.57 -14.85
N ILE A 3 17.43 0.85 -14.55
CA ILE A 3 18.38 0.05 -13.78
C ILE A 3 18.51 0.67 -12.37
N GLU A 4 18.44 -0.20 -11.37
CA GLU A 4 19.18 -0.16 -10.09
C GLU A 4 19.14 1.14 -9.25
N ALA A 5 17.99 1.43 -8.65
CA ALA A 5 17.98 1.91 -7.27
C ALA A 5 17.12 0.92 -6.47
N VAL A 6 17.54 0.52 -5.28
CA VAL A 6 16.73 -0.30 -4.32
C VAL A 6 15.48 0.48 -3.82
N GLU A 7 15.16 1.55 -4.51
CA GLU A 7 14.06 2.45 -4.27
C GLU A 7 12.84 1.99 -5.07
N PRO A 8 11.63 2.09 -4.50
CA PRO A 8 10.42 1.82 -5.25
C PRO A 8 10.34 2.69 -6.53
N PRO A 9 9.60 2.24 -7.56
CA PRO A 9 9.27 3.05 -8.73
C PRO A 9 8.89 4.50 -8.37
N LEU A 10 9.30 5.47 -9.19
CA LEU A 10 9.17 6.91 -8.89
C LEU A 10 7.73 7.34 -8.57
N ASN A 11 6.75 6.77 -9.27
CA ASN A 11 5.33 6.98 -9.01
C ASN A 11 4.91 6.52 -7.61
N LEU A 12 5.39 5.35 -7.16
CA LEU A 12 5.11 4.82 -5.83
C LEU A 12 5.79 5.64 -4.74
N ARG A 13 7.03 6.09 -4.96
CA ARG A 13 7.70 7.01 -4.03
C ARG A 13 6.95 8.33 -3.88
N ARG A 14 6.52 8.93 -5.00
CA ARG A 14 5.71 10.17 -4.97
C ARG A 14 4.42 9.96 -4.20
N GLN A 15 3.69 8.87 -4.47
CA GLN A 15 2.47 8.51 -3.76
C GLN A 15 2.72 8.37 -2.25
N TYR A 16 3.71 7.58 -1.85
CA TYR A 16 4.07 7.36 -0.45
C TYR A 16 4.41 8.67 0.27
N LEU A 17 5.23 9.53 -0.35
CA LEU A 17 5.60 10.81 0.23
C LEU A 17 4.39 11.74 0.37
N THR A 18 3.49 11.76 -0.62
CA THR A 18 2.26 12.53 -0.55
C THR A 18 1.33 12.01 0.54
N ASP A 19 1.09 10.70 0.63
CA ASP A 19 0.27 10.09 1.68
C ASP A 19 0.82 10.41 3.07
N LYS A 20 2.13 10.27 3.24
CA LYS A 20 2.83 10.60 4.50
C LYS A 20 2.71 12.09 4.85
N TYR A 21 2.82 12.98 3.87
CA TYR A 21 2.63 14.41 4.06
C TYR A 21 1.20 14.71 4.51
N ILE A 22 0.20 14.21 3.80
CA ILE A 22 -1.22 14.46 4.08
C ILE A 22 -1.63 13.90 5.44
N ALA A 23 -1.20 12.68 5.79
CA ALA A 23 -1.46 12.12 7.11
C ALA A 23 -0.91 13.01 8.23
N ARG A 24 0.32 13.53 8.06
CA ARG A 24 0.93 14.48 9.01
C ARG A 24 0.17 15.80 9.06
N THR A 25 -0.24 16.35 7.93
CA THR A 25 -1.03 17.58 7.85
C THR A 25 -2.36 17.41 8.59
N ILE A 26 -3.10 16.33 8.34
CA ILE A 26 -4.35 16.02 9.05
C ILE A 26 -4.14 15.93 10.57
N SER A 27 -3.01 15.37 11.01
CA SER A 27 -2.67 15.19 12.44
C SER A 27 -2.16 16.43 13.15
N ARG A 28 -1.59 17.41 12.44
CA ARG A 28 -0.84 18.53 13.06
C ARG A 28 -1.28 19.92 12.62
N ASP A 29 -1.67 20.09 11.36
CA ASP A 29 -1.70 21.38 10.70
C ASP A 29 -3.09 21.66 10.11
N GLN A 30 -3.79 22.63 10.70
CA GLN A 30 -5.10 23.04 10.23
C GLN A 30 -5.05 24.13 9.16
N VAL A 31 -3.91 24.82 8.98
CA VAL A 31 -3.84 26.01 8.13
C VAL A 31 -3.93 25.60 6.65
N PHE A 32 -3.07 24.67 6.21
CA PHE A 32 -3.08 24.20 4.82
C PHE A 32 -4.14 23.14 4.53
N LEU A 33 -4.74 22.55 5.57
CA LEU A 33 -5.75 21.50 5.40
C LEU A 33 -6.99 22.02 4.65
N LYS A 34 -7.36 23.27 4.89
CA LYS A 34 -8.46 23.94 4.19
C LYS A 34 -8.19 24.10 2.70
N ASP A 35 -6.98 24.51 2.33
CA ASP A 35 -6.62 24.69 0.92
C ASP A 35 -6.52 23.36 0.18
N ILE A 36 -5.99 22.33 0.85
CA ILE A 36 -5.95 20.96 0.33
C ILE A 36 -7.37 20.41 0.15
N HIS A 37 -8.27 20.67 1.11
CA HIS A 37 -9.68 20.30 1.00
C HIS A 37 -10.34 20.99 -0.21
N ASN A 38 -10.14 22.30 -0.35
CA ASN A 38 -10.66 23.06 -1.47
C ASN A 38 -10.12 22.53 -2.81
N LEU A 39 -8.83 22.22 -2.88
CA LEU A 39 -8.23 21.61 -4.06
C LEU A 39 -8.87 20.26 -4.38
N ALA A 40 -9.10 19.41 -3.36
CA ALA A 40 -9.75 18.11 -3.55
C ALA A 40 -11.20 18.23 -4.05
N VAL A 41 -11.93 19.26 -3.61
CA VAL A 41 -13.27 19.58 -4.13
C VAL A 41 -13.19 20.11 -5.56
N LEU A 42 -12.27 21.03 -5.86
CA LEU A 42 -12.09 21.58 -7.20
C LEU A 42 -11.70 20.50 -8.21
N ASP A 43 -10.81 19.58 -7.81
CA ASP A 43 -10.39 18.42 -8.60
C ASP A 43 -11.57 17.53 -9.03
N LEU A 44 -12.59 17.39 -8.18
CA LEU A 44 -13.79 16.61 -8.49
C LEU A 44 -14.87 17.39 -9.23
N THR A 45 -14.90 18.72 -9.12
CA THR A 45 -16.07 19.53 -9.54
C THR A 45 -15.80 20.44 -10.73
N LYS A 46 -14.55 20.83 -10.99
CA LYS A 46 -14.22 21.75 -12.08
C LYS A 46 -13.87 21.00 -13.36
N SER A 47 -14.47 21.44 -14.47
CA SER A 47 -14.24 20.88 -15.81
C SER A 47 -12.77 20.88 -16.25
N TYR A 48 -11.97 21.82 -15.75
CA TYR A 48 -10.52 21.86 -15.98
C TYR A 48 -9.83 20.53 -15.61
N TRP A 49 -10.26 19.87 -14.54
CA TRP A 49 -9.65 18.65 -14.04
C TRP A 49 -10.16 17.39 -14.74
N PHE A 50 -11.29 17.43 -15.44
CA PHE A 50 -11.81 16.25 -16.18
C PHE A 50 -10.86 15.76 -17.28
N LYS A 51 -10.01 16.64 -17.81
CA LYS A 51 -9.03 16.31 -18.87
C LYS A 51 -7.61 16.18 -18.34
N LYS A 52 -7.40 16.29 -17.03
CA LYS A 52 -6.07 16.26 -16.40
C LYS A 52 -6.01 15.16 -15.35
N LYS A 53 -4.80 14.65 -15.12
CA LYS A 53 -4.59 13.75 -13.99
C LYS A 53 -4.82 14.52 -12.69
N SER A 54 -5.59 13.93 -11.78
CA SER A 54 -5.81 14.49 -10.46
C SER A 54 -4.49 14.70 -9.72
N PRO A 55 -4.33 15.82 -9.00
CA PRO A 55 -3.17 16.05 -8.16
C PRO A 55 -3.07 14.96 -7.08
N LEU A 56 -1.87 14.40 -6.89
CA LEU A 56 -1.64 13.38 -5.85
C LEU A 56 -2.09 13.85 -4.46
N VAL A 57 -1.87 15.13 -4.15
CA VAL A 57 -2.29 15.75 -2.89
C VAL A 57 -3.81 15.67 -2.68
N ALA A 58 -4.59 15.89 -3.74
CA ALA A 58 -6.04 15.80 -3.70
C ALA A 58 -6.51 14.34 -3.55
N GLU A 59 -5.91 13.42 -4.30
CA GLU A 59 -6.20 11.98 -4.21
C GLU A 59 -5.89 11.44 -2.81
N SER A 60 -4.67 11.67 -2.32
CA SER A 60 -4.23 11.28 -0.98
C SER A 60 -5.12 11.89 0.12
N TYR A 61 -5.53 13.16 -0.02
CA TYR A 61 -6.46 13.77 0.93
C TYR A 61 -7.83 13.09 0.95
N ARG A 62 -8.43 12.78 -0.21
CA ARG A 62 -9.69 12.02 -0.27
C ARG A 62 -9.55 10.66 0.39
N ASN A 63 -8.43 9.97 0.16
CA ASN A 63 -8.17 8.65 0.71
C ASN A 63 -7.95 8.66 2.22
N LEU A 64 -7.27 9.69 2.75
CA LEU A 64 -6.83 9.73 4.14
C LEU A 64 -7.76 10.53 5.07
N SER A 65 -8.55 11.46 4.54
CA SER A 65 -9.47 12.29 5.32
C SER A 65 -10.50 11.46 6.08
N LYS A 66 -10.89 10.29 5.56
CA LYS A 66 -11.77 9.33 6.27
C LYS A 66 -11.20 8.85 7.62
N PHE A 67 -9.88 8.86 7.78
CA PHE A 67 -9.21 8.47 9.02
C PHE A 67 -9.00 9.63 9.99
N GLN A 68 -9.44 10.85 9.67
CA GLN A 68 -9.22 12.03 10.51
C GLN A 68 -9.72 11.87 11.96
N LYS A 69 -10.75 11.03 12.18
CA LYS A 69 -11.26 10.72 13.53
C LYS A 69 -10.37 9.77 14.33
N VAL A 70 -9.59 8.92 13.65
CA VAL A 70 -8.76 7.86 14.24
C VAL A 70 -7.29 8.30 14.32
N LEU A 71 -6.86 9.20 13.43
CA LEU A 71 -5.52 9.74 13.44
C LEU A 71 -5.27 10.54 14.72
N TYR A 72 -4.17 10.19 15.41
CA TYR A 72 -3.70 10.93 16.56
C TYR A 72 -3.46 12.40 16.18
N LYS A 73 -3.94 13.31 17.03
CA LYS A 73 -3.75 14.75 16.89
C LYS A 73 -2.88 15.24 18.04
N GLY A 74 -1.73 15.79 17.72
CA GLY A 74 -0.80 16.31 18.73
C GLY A 74 0.56 16.66 18.15
N HIS A 75 1.25 17.57 18.83
CA HIS A 75 2.60 18.00 18.47
C HIS A 75 3.66 16.96 18.83
N ILE A 76 3.36 16.11 19.82
CA ILE A 76 4.24 15.05 20.30
C ILE A 76 3.83 13.74 19.60
N PRO A 77 4.74 13.03 18.93
CA PRO A 77 4.44 11.70 18.40
C PRO A 77 3.91 10.78 19.52
N PRO A 78 2.80 10.07 19.31
CA PRO A 78 2.31 9.13 20.30
C PRO A 78 3.35 8.03 20.52
N VAL A 79 3.71 7.80 21.78
CA VAL A 79 4.57 6.68 22.16
C VAL A 79 3.67 5.48 22.34
N TYR A 80 3.73 4.54 21.39
CA TYR A 80 3.04 3.26 21.51
C TYR A 80 4.00 2.25 22.13
N THR A 81 3.67 1.77 23.32
CA THR A 81 4.41 0.70 23.99
C THR A 81 3.80 -0.64 23.59
N GLU A 82 3.97 -1.03 22.33
CA GLU A 82 3.54 -2.35 21.89
C GLU A 82 4.61 -3.39 22.20
N LYS A 83 4.21 -4.52 22.78
CA LYS A 83 5.13 -5.65 22.96
C LYS A 83 5.47 -6.19 21.57
N PRO A 84 6.76 -6.36 21.19
CA PRO A 84 7.17 -6.84 19.86
C PRO A 84 6.46 -8.12 19.42
N GLN A 85 6.09 -8.95 20.41
CA GLN A 85 5.36 -10.18 20.20
C GLN A 85 4.05 -9.98 19.43
N VAL A 86 3.31 -8.88 19.60
CA VAL A 86 2.01 -8.70 18.93
C VAL A 86 2.16 -8.37 17.44
N LEU A 87 3.17 -7.58 17.06
CA LEU A 87 3.41 -7.19 15.67
C LEU A 87 4.04 -8.31 14.82
N PHE A 88 4.82 -9.21 15.42
CA PHE A 88 5.49 -10.33 14.73
C PHE A 88 4.86 -11.70 15.04
N SER A 89 3.77 -11.77 15.80
CA SER A 89 3.09 -13.05 16.14
C SER A 89 2.06 -13.51 15.13
N THR A 90 1.97 -12.87 13.96
CA THR A 90 1.23 -13.49 12.86
C THR A 90 2.02 -14.74 12.47
N LYS A 91 1.72 -15.87 13.14
CA LYS A 91 2.24 -17.18 12.79
C LYS A 91 1.72 -17.46 11.39
N ILE A 92 2.54 -17.18 10.39
CA ILE A 92 2.28 -17.62 9.02
C ILE A 92 2.31 -19.14 9.09
N LYS A 93 1.13 -19.76 9.05
CA LYS A 93 1.03 -21.21 8.90
C LYS A 93 1.48 -21.52 7.48
N THR A 94 2.71 -22.03 7.36
CA THR A 94 3.22 -22.54 6.10
C THR A 94 2.82 -24.01 5.99
N GLU A 95 2.17 -24.37 4.89
CA GLU A 95 1.89 -25.76 4.54
C GLU A 95 2.67 -26.10 3.26
N PHE A 96 3.47 -27.16 3.31
CA PHE A 96 4.15 -27.68 2.14
C PHE A 96 3.32 -28.83 1.57
N LEU A 97 2.78 -28.65 0.37
CA LEU A 97 2.03 -29.67 -0.34
C LEU A 97 2.99 -30.43 -1.26
N SER A 98 3.77 -31.38 -0.71
CA SER A 98 4.78 -32.15 -1.45
C SER A 98 4.20 -33.08 -2.52
N ASP A 99 2.96 -33.54 -2.31
CA ASP A 99 2.42 -34.70 -3.04
C ASP A 99 1.38 -34.32 -4.09
N VAL A 100 1.14 -33.03 -4.30
CA VAL A 100 0.05 -32.54 -5.15
C VAL A 100 0.59 -32.08 -6.51
N GLN A 101 0.43 -32.93 -7.53
CA GLN A 101 0.80 -32.59 -8.90
C GLN A 101 -0.18 -31.58 -9.54
N GLY A 102 0.33 -30.77 -10.48
CA GLY A 102 -0.25 -29.52 -11.01
C GLY A 102 -1.78 -29.37 -11.03
N PRO A 103 -2.56 -30.28 -11.66
CA PRO A 103 -4.01 -30.13 -11.74
C PRO A 103 -4.71 -30.24 -10.39
N MET A 104 -4.20 -31.11 -9.51
CA MET A 104 -4.77 -31.38 -8.19
C MET A 104 -4.44 -30.26 -7.20
N PHE A 105 -3.38 -29.48 -7.46
CA PHE A 105 -2.96 -28.37 -6.61
C PHE A 105 -4.02 -27.28 -6.57
N ASN A 106 -4.51 -26.85 -7.72
CA ASN A 106 -5.54 -25.82 -7.79
C ASN A 106 -6.85 -26.26 -7.12
N VAL A 107 -7.20 -27.55 -7.21
CA VAL A 107 -8.38 -28.12 -6.55
C VAL A 107 -8.22 -28.11 -5.02
N GLU A 108 -7.07 -28.53 -4.51
CA GLU A 108 -6.79 -28.53 -3.07
C GLU A 108 -6.71 -27.11 -2.50
N ILE A 109 -6.08 -26.17 -3.22
CA ILE A 109 -6.01 -24.76 -2.80
C ILE A 109 -7.42 -24.14 -2.74
N GLN A 110 -8.24 -24.33 -3.79
CA GLN A 110 -9.62 -23.83 -3.81
C GLN A 110 -10.47 -24.42 -2.67
N LYS A 111 -10.28 -25.71 -2.35
CA LYS A 111 -11.02 -26.39 -1.28
C LYS A 111 -10.62 -25.90 0.12
N ARG A 112 -9.32 -25.72 0.38
CA ARG A 112 -8.80 -25.35 1.71
C ARG A 112 -8.83 -23.84 1.95
N TRP A 113 -8.58 -23.04 0.92
CA TRP A 113 -8.49 -21.59 0.98
C TRP A 113 -9.22 -20.97 -0.22
N PRO A 114 -10.57 -20.90 -0.21
CA PRO A 114 -11.33 -20.36 -1.35
C PRO A 114 -11.08 -18.88 -1.64
N ASN A 115 -10.53 -18.12 -0.68
CA ASN A 115 -10.23 -16.68 -0.79
C ASN A 115 -8.72 -16.43 -0.71
N TYR A 116 -7.97 -17.02 -1.63
CA TYR A 116 -6.51 -16.94 -1.67
C TYR A 116 -6.03 -15.98 -2.77
N TYR A 117 -4.76 -15.55 -2.65
CA TYR A 117 -4.08 -14.74 -3.66
C TYR A 117 -2.85 -15.48 -4.17
N TYR A 118 -2.64 -15.44 -5.48
CA TYR A 118 -1.39 -15.89 -6.07
C TYR A 118 -0.34 -14.78 -5.97
N LEU A 119 0.73 -15.06 -5.22
CA LEU A 119 1.95 -14.28 -5.19
C LEU A 119 3.06 -15.13 -5.82
N PHE A 120 3.49 -14.73 -7.01
CA PHE A 120 4.63 -15.33 -7.66
C PHE A 120 5.87 -14.54 -7.25
N THR A 121 6.89 -15.24 -6.79
CA THR A 121 8.15 -14.61 -6.42
C THR A 121 9.28 -15.25 -7.21
N ASP A 122 10.23 -14.43 -7.64
CA ASP A 122 11.47 -14.89 -8.25
C ASP A 122 12.64 -14.25 -7.53
N GLY A 123 13.65 -15.06 -7.19
CA GLY A 123 14.83 -14.63 -6.46
C GLY A 123 16.05 -14.70 -7.36
N SER A 124 16.80 -13.59 -7.46
CA SER A 124 18.05 -13.55 -8.22
C SER A 124 19.23 -13.25 -7.30
N LYS A 125 20.36 -13.92 -7.52
CA LYS A 125 21.62 -13.66 -6.82
C LYS A 125 22.73 -13.45 -7.82
N LYS A 126 23.50 -12.37 -7.65
CA LYS A 126 24.71 -12.07 -8.44
C LYS A 126 25.84 -11.64 -7.51
N GLY A 127 26.86 -12.48 -7.35
CA GLY A 127 27.93 -12.28 -6.37
C GLY A 127 27.38 -12.21 -4.94
N ASN A 128 27.66 -11.11 -4.23
CA ASN A 128 27.13 -10.83 -2.88
C ASN A 128 25.77 -10.10 -2.89
N ASN A 129 25.19 -9.81 -4.05
CA ASN A 129 23.92 -9.11 -4.15
C ASN A 129 22.77 -10.09 -4.36
N THR A 130 21.62 -9.80 -3.74
CA THR A 130 20.37 -10.55 -3.89
C THR A 130 19.24 -9.60 -4.25
N ALA A 131 18.38 -10.00 -5.17
CA ALA A 131 17.17 -9.30 -5.57
C ALA A 131 15.98 -10.26 -5.53
N CYS A 132 14.78 -9.71 -5.36
CA CYS A 132 13.53 -10.47 -5.44
C CYS A 132 12.54 -9.68 -6.30
N ALA A 133 11.91 -10.36 -7.25
CA ALA A 133 10.76 -9.85 -7.98
C ALA A 133 9.50 -10.50 -7.41
N VAL A 134 8.43 -9.71 -7.28
CA VAL A 134 7.12 -10.20 -6.86
C VAL A 134 6.10 -9.81 -7.90
N TYR A 135 5.33 -10.77 -8.38
CA TYR A 135 4.18 -10.57 -9.24
C TYR A 135 2.93 -11.05 -8.51
N GLN A 136 2.01 -10.12 -8.26
CA GLN A 136 0.68 -10.43 -7.75
C GLN A 136 -0.28 -10.51 -8.93
N GLN A 137 -0.85 -11.69 -9.16
CA GLN A 137 -1.87 -11.84 -10.17
C GLN A 137 -3.19 -11.27 -9.61
N TYR A 138 -3.69 -10.20 -10.24
CA TYR A 138 -4.97 -9.61 -9.87
C TYR A 138 -6.10 -10.51 -10.39
N SER A 139 -6.63 -11.37 -9.52
CA SER A 139 -7.92 -12.02 -9.78
C SER A 139 -9.01 -11.01 -9.43
N GLY A 140 -9.52 -10.30 -10.44
CA GLY A 140 -10.69 -9.46 -10.25
C GLY A 140 -11.88 -10.31 -9.80
N GLN A 141 -12.24 -10.24 -8.52
CA GLN A 141 -13.59 -10.59 -8.09
C GLN A 141 -14.46 -9.36 -8.34
N GLN A 142 -15.31 -9.44 -9.36
CA GLN A 142 -16.56 -8.68 -9.43
C GLN A 142 -17.59 -9.33 -8.50
#